data_AF-A0A661JEU2-F1
#
_entry.id   AF-A0A661JEU2-F1
#
_cell.length_a   1.000
_cell.length_b   1.000
_cell.length_c   1.000
_cell.angle_alpha   90.00
_cell.angle_beta   90.00
_cell.angle_gamma   90.00
#
_symmetry.space_group_name_H-M   'P 1'
#
loop_
_entity.id
_entity.type
_entity.pdbx_description
1 polymer ?
#
loop_
_entity_poly.entity_id
_entity_poly.type
_entity_poly.pdbx_seq_one_letter_code
_entity_poly.pdbx_strand_id
1 'polypeptide(L)'
;WFEGEASPEERGRVFRYLGREVSPEELPWELIRLLMMSVADGVIIPMQDLLGLGEEARMNRPAHKEGNWRWRIREGQMSADLRNRLRDLTEIYGRG
;
A
#
# COMPACT_ATOMS: atom_id res chain seq x y z
N TRP A 1 -5.47 0.42 7.42
CA TRP A 1 -4.93 -0.59 8.35
C TRP A 1 -4.09 0.07 9.43
N PHE A 2 -2.97 0.72 9.08
CA PHE A 2 -2.00 1.22 10.07
C PHE A 2 -2.61 2.15 11.13
N GLU A 3 -3.45 3.11 10.72
CA GLU A 3 -4.02 4.11 11.64
C GLU A 3 -5.13 3.57 12.55
N GLY A 4 -5.98 2.67 12.05
CA GLY A 4 -7.22 2.27 12.73
C GLY A 4 -7.26 0.83 13.26
N GLU A 5 -6.43 -0.07 12.75
CA GLU A 5 -6.49 -1.50 13.07
C GLU A 5 -5.22 -2.01 13.74
N ALA A 6 -4.04 -1.53 13.32
CA ALA A 6 -2.77 -1.97 13.89
C ALA A 6 -2.59 -1.46 15.33
N SER A 7 -2.30 -2.37 16.25
CA SER A 7 -1.95 -2.08 17.64
C SER A 7 -0.60 -1.34 17.75
N PRO A 8 -0.34 -0.63 18.87
CA PRO A 8 0.96 0.03 19.07
C PRO A 8 2.16 -0.92 18.96
N GLU A 9 2.01 -2.18 19.37
CA GLU A 9 3.06 -3.18 19.26
C GLU A 9 3.34 -3.56 17.79
N GLU A 10 2.29 -3.76 16.98
CA GLU A 10 2.42 -4.06 15.56
C GLU A 10 3.08 -2.90 14.81
N ARG A 11 2.68 -1.65 15.11
CA ARG A 11 3.32 -0.45 14.55
C ARG A 11 4.80 -0.40 14.91
N GLY A 12 5.14 -0.68 16.17
CA GLY A 12 6.54 -0.77 16.61
C GLY A 12 7.34 -1.85 15.88
N ARG A 13 6.74 -3.00 15.56
CA ARG A 13 7.39 -4.05 14.74
C ARG A 13 7.66 -3.57 13.32
N VAL A 14 6.72 -2.86 12.69
CA VAL A 14 6.89 -2.28 11.35
C VAL A 14 8.09 -1.33 11.33
N PHE A 15 8.16 -0.39 12.28
CA PHE A 15 9.27 0.57 12.34
C PHE A 15 10.61 -0.08 12.64
N ARG A 16 10.65 -1.09 13.52
CA ARG A 16 11.87 -1.88 13.75
C ARG A 16 12.34 -2.59 12.48
N TYR A 17 11.42 -3.15 11.70
CA TYR A 17 11.77 -3.82 10.45
C TYR A 17 12.24 -2.85 9.36
N LEU A 18 11.62 -1.66 9.29
CA LEU A 18 12.06 -0.57 8.40
C LEU A 18 13.36 0.10 8.86
N GLY A 19 13.73 -0.04 10.13
CA GLY A 19 14.87 0.63 10.75
C GLY A 19 14.64 2.12 11.05
N ARG A 20 13.42 2.64 10.84
CA ARG A 20 13.02 4.03 11.11
C ARG A 20 11.52 4.15 11.29
N GLU A 21 11.11 5.22 11.96
CA GLU A 21 9.72 5.68 11.94
C GLU A 21 9.42 6.41 10.62
N VAL A 22 8.20 6.22 10.12
CA VAL A 22 7.69 6.85 8.89
C VAL A 22 6.27 7.31 9.12
N SER A 23 5.83 8.32 8.37
CA SER A 23 4.45 8.81 8.50
C SER A 23 3.44 7.80 7.94
N PRO A 24 2.16 7.83 8.38
CA PRO A 24 1.11 7.00 7.80
C PRO A 24 0.96 7.16 6.28
N GLU A 25 1.22 8.35 5.74
CA GLU A 25 1.13 8.67 4.30
C GLU A 25 2.28 8.06 3.49
N GLU A 26 3.46 7.95 4.10
CA GLU A 26 4.64 7.33 3.46
C GLU A 26 4.59 5.81 3.49
N LEU A 27 3.96 5.25 4.54
CA LEU A 27 4.02 3.83 4.86
C LEU A 27 3.59 2.89 3.71
N PRO A 28 2.51 3.13 2.93
CA PRO A 28 2.13 2.25 1.83
C PRO A 28 3.29 2.01 0.85
N TRP A 29 4.05 3.07 0.53
CA TRP A 29 5.17 2.97 -0.40
C TRP A 29 6.42 2.33 0.20
N GLU A 30 6.64 2.48 1.51
CA GLU A 30 7.70 1.74 2.20
C GLU A 30 7.41 0.23 2.19
N LEU A 31 6.15 -0.17 2.42
CA LEU A 31 5.74 -1.57 2.33
C LEU A 31 5.80 -2.09 0.89
N ILE A 32 5.38 -1.30 -0.10
CA ILE A 32 5.53 -1.65 -1.53
C ILE A 32 6.99 -1.90 -1.89
N ARG A 33 7.92 -1.06 -1.39
CA ARG A 33 9.36 -1.26 -1.61
C ARG A 33 9.85 -2.58 -1.00
N LEU A 34 9.40 -2.94 0.20
CA LEU A 34 9.72 -4.24 0.81
C LEU A 34 9.17 -5.42 0.00
N LEU A 35 7.94 -5.31 -0.52
CA LEU A 35 7.35 -6.33 -1.40
C LEU A 35 8.18 -6.51 -2.67
N MET A 36 8.55 -5.40 -3.32
CA MET A 36 9.37 -5.41 -4.53
C MET A 36 10.76 -6.02 -4.27
N MET A 37 11.38 -5.78 -3.12
CA MET A 37 12.67 -6.34 -2.73
C MET A 37 12.63 -7.84 -2.40
N SER A 38 11.46 -8.40 -2.11
CA SER A 38 11.33 -9.80 -1.70
C SER A 38 11.78 -10.78 -2.79
N VAL A 39 12.00 -12.04 -2.42
CA VAL A 39 12.31 -13.14 -3.36
C VAL A 39 11.07 -13.83 -3.96
N ALA A 40 9.87 -13.30 -3.70
CA ALA A 40 8.64 -13.89 -4.23
C ALA A 40 8.59 -13.78 -5.77
N ASP A 41 8.12 -14.84 -6.44
CA ASP A 41 8.00 -14.84 -7.91
C ASP A 41 7.00 -13.79 -8.42
N GLY A 42 5.98 -13.47 -7.63
CA GLY A 42 4.93 -12.50 -7.97
C GLY A 42 4.66 -11.51 -6.84
N VAL A 43 4.46 -10.24 -7.21
CA VAL A 43 4.05 -9.16 -6.31
C VAL A 43 2.76 -8.56 -6.85
N ILE A 44 1.71 -8.57 -6.03
CA ILE A 44 0.41 -7.99 -6.36
C ILE A 44 0.13 -6.90 -5.34
N ILE A 45 -0.14 -5.68 -5.82
CA ILE A 45 -0.39 -4.51 -4.99
C ILE A 45 -1.80 -3.99 -5.26
N PRO A 46 -2.64 -3.82 -4.22
CA PRO A 46 -3.93 -3.15 -4.35
C PRO A 46 -3.76 -1.71 -4.86
N MET A 47 -4.63 -1.29 -5.78
CA MET A 47 -4.57 0.08 -6.33
C MET A 47 -4.77 1.15 -5.24
N GLN A 48 -5.49 0.83 -4.15
CA GLN A 48 -5.64 1.71 -3.00
C GLN A 48 -4.30 2.05 -2.34
N ASP A 49 -3.38 1.08 -2.22
CA ASP A 49 -2.07 1.28 -1.61
C ASP A 49 -1.15 2.11 -2.51
N LEU A 50 -1.21 1.87 -3.84
CA LEU A 50 -0.51 2.71 -4.83
C LEU A 50 -0.95 4.17 -4.75
N LEU A 51 -2.24 4.40 -4.51
CA LEU A 51 -2.83 5.73 -4.37
C LEU A 51 -2.70 6.32 -2.96
N GLY A 52 -2.19 5.56 -1.98
CA GLY A 52 -2.07 5.99 -0.58
C GLY A 52 -3.41 6.30 0.08
N LEU A 53 -4.47 5.56 -0.27
CA LEU A 53 -5.82 5.81 0.25
C LEU A 53 -6.06 5.14 1.61
N GLY A 54 -6.95 5.73 2.40
CA GLY A 54 -7.29 5.28 3.74
C GLY A 54 -8.42 4.23 3.78
N GLU A 55 -9.04 4.12 4.95
CA GLU A 55 -10.11 3.17 5.23
C GLU A 55 -11.36 3.37 4.37
N GLU A 56 -11.57 4.58 3.85
CA GLU A 56 -12.66 4.93 2.93
C GLU A 56 -12.57 4.22 1.58
N ALA A 57 -11.37 3.76 1.20
CA ALA A 57 -11.12 3.05 -0.04
C ALA A 57 -11.20 1.51 0.10
N ARG A 58 -11.50 1.00 1.30
CA ARG A 58 -11.56 -0.43 1.57
C ARG A 58 -12.61 -1.12 0.69
N MET A 59 -12.15 -2.10 -0.10
CA MET A 59 -13.02 -2.82 -1.03
C MET A 59 -14.08 -3.67 -0.32
N ASN A 60 -13.70 -4.36 0.75
CA ASN A 60 -14.60 -5.26 1.46
C ASN A 60 -14.29 -5.30 2.96
N ARG A 61 -15.34 -5.31 3.78
CA ARG A 61 -15.36 -5.55 5.22
C ARG A 61 -16.17 -6.83 5.45
N PRO A 62 -15.51 -7.98 5.68
CA PRO A 62 -16.19 -9.24 5.95
C PRO A 62 -17.20 -9.10 7.09
N ALA A 63 -18.34 -9.82 7.00
CA ALA A 63 -19.45 -9.75 7.95
C ALA A 63 -20.23 -8.41 8.02
N HIS A 64 -19.90 -7.41 7.20
CA HIS A 64 -20.75 -6.24 7.00
C HIS A 64 -21.69 -6.44 5.80
N LYS A 65 -22.96 -6.09 5.97
CA LYS A 65 -23.98 -6.26 4.91
C LYS A 65 -23.98 -5.15 3.87
N GLU A 66 -23.41 -4.00 4.19
CA GLU A 66 -23.47 -2.79 3.36
C GLU A 66 -22.09 -2.16 3.19
N GLY A 67 -21.94 -1.30 2.17
CA GLY A 67 -20.72 -0.52 1.92
C GLY A 67 -19.59 -1.25 1.18
N ASN A 68 -19.70 -2.57 0.99
CA ASN A 68 -18.69 -3.37 0.29
C ASN A 68 -18.81 -3.27 -1.24
N TRP A 69 -17.68 -3.51 -1.93
CA TRP A 69 -17.56 -3.64 -3.38
C TRP A 69 -17.90 -2.36 -4.17
N ARG A 70 -17.84 -1.20 -3.50
CA ARG A 70 -18.21 0.11 -4.08
C ARG A 70 -17.01 0.95 -4.49
N TRP A 71 -15.80 0.61 -4.04
CA TRP A 71 -14.62 1.41 -4.35
C TRP A 71 -14.34 1.42 -5.85
N ARG A 72 -14.06 2.60 -6.39
CA ARG A 72 -13.68 2.82 -7.77
C ARG A 72 -12.58 3.86 -7.83
N ILE A 73 -11.63 3.64 -8.73
CA ILE A 73 -10.68 4.68 -9.10
C ILE A 73 -11.43 5.86 -9.74
N ARG A 74 -11.02 7.08 -9.39
CA ARG A 74 -11.53 8.31 -9.98
C ARG A 74 -10.65 8.74 -11.15
N GLU A 75 -11.24 9.49 -12.06
CA GLU A 75 -10.51 10.12 -13.16
C GLU A 75 -9.38 11.00 -12.61
N GLY A 76 -8.22 10.96 -13.28
CA GLY A 76 -7.03 11.72 -12.88
C GLY A 76 -6.18 11.09 -11.77
N GLN A 77 -6.65 10.06 -11.05
CA GLN A 77 -5.85 9.42 -10.00
C GLN A 77 -4.68 8.59 -10.54
N MET A 78 -4.74 8.14 -11.79
CA MET A 78 -3.60 7.51 -12.48
C MET A 78 -2.69 8.59 -13.08
N SER A 79 -1.92 9.27 -12.23
CA SER A 79 -0.97 10.30 -12.65
C SER A 79 0.26 9.71 -13.36
N ALA A 80 0.99 10.57 -14.09
CA ALA A 80 2.28 10.19 -14.66
C ALA A 80 3.31 9.86 -13.56
N ASP A 81 3.32 10.64 -12.49
CA ASP A 81 4.22 10.44 -11.35
C ASP A 81 4.01 9.08 -10.68
N LEU A 82 2.76 8.66 -10.52
CA LEU A 82 2.43 7.34 -9.99
C LEU A 82 3.00 6.22 -10.88
N ARG A 83 2.79 6.34 -12.19
CA ARG A 83 3.31 5.38 -13.17
C ARG A 83 4.83 5.31 -13.16
N ASN A 84 5.50 6.47 -13.12
CA ASN A 84 6.95 6.56 -13.12
C ASN A 84 7.53 5.98 -11.83
N ARG A 85 6.98 6.34 -10.66
CA ARG A 85 7.41 5.78 -9.38
C ARG A 85 7.28 4.26 -9.33
N LEU A 86 6.18 3.72 -9.84
CA LEU A 86 5.99 2.26 -9.90
C LEU A 86 6.98 1.61 -10.87
N ARG A 87 7.18 2.20 -12.06
CA ARG A 87 8.17 1.73 -13.04
C ARG A 87 9.56 1.70 -12.44
N ASP A 88 10.00 2.79 -11.80
CA ASP A 88 11.31 2.90 -11.20
C ASP A 88 11.54 1.78 -10.16
N LEU A 89 10.54 1.51 -9.30
CA LEU A 89 10.65 0.41 -8.34
C LEU A 89 10.70 -0.96 -9.02
N THR A 90 9.90 -1.19 -10.07
CA THR A 90 9.97 -2.46 -10.81
C THR A 90 11.32 -2.66 -11.47
N GLU A 91 11.93 -1.59 -12.02
CA GLU A 91 13.26 -1.65 -12.64
C GLU A 91 14.35 -1.89 -11.58
N ILE A 92 14.33 -1.14 -10.46
CA ILE A 92 15.31 -1.27 -9.36
C ILE A 92 15.37 -2.70 -8.81
N TYR A 93 14.21 -3.36 -8.67
CA TYR A 93 14.11 -4.69 -8.06
C TYR A 93 13.97 -5.83 -9.07
N GLY A 94 14.16 -5.58 -10.37
CA GLY A 94 14.19 -6.63 -11.40
C GLY A 94 12.83 -7.29 -11.65
N ARG A 95 11.75 -6.51 -11.60
CA ARG A 95 10.34 -6.92 -11.79
C ARG A 95 9.64 -6.20 -12.95
N GLY A 96 10.40 -5.45 -13.76
CA GLY A 96 9.92 -4.64 -14.89
C GLY A 96 10.11 -5.30 -16.26
#